data_AF-A0A1W9WXC4-F1
#
_entry.id   AF-A0A1W9WXC4-F1
#
_cell.length_a   1.000
_cell.length_b   1.000
_cell.length_c   1.000
_cell.angle_alpha   90.00
_cell.angle_beta   90.00
_cell.angle_gamma   90.00
#
_symmetry.space_group_name_H-M   'P 1'
#
loop_
_entity.id
_entity.type
_entity.pdbx_description
1 polymer ?
#
loop_
_entity_poly.entity_id
_entity_poly.type
_entity_poly.pdbx_seq_one_letter_code
_entity_poly.pdbx_strand_id
1 'polypeptide(L)'
;MSKTDEDGEITPIMKRDAVAGVLTQPDGVDWYRFIENTENDGFEDVTIPSDVSPAEDWRFYVRHMDSDAYDASDETFTFVAESPHLLGDVNGDGEVTPGDAVAACELSKKFEWTAEEPEAADFNGDGEITPKDAVSIYEKSKEF
;
A
#
# COMPACT_ATOMS: atom_id res chain seq x y z
N MET A 1 -11.40 -9.17 2.89
CA MET A 1 -10.09 -9.21 3.58
C MET A 1 -9.23 -8.17 2.88
N SER A 2 -9.33 -6.92 3.30
CA SER A 2 -8.35 -5.87 3.05
C SER A 2 -7.22 -6.18 4.00
N LYS A 3 -6.02 -6.19 3.44
CA LYS A 3 -4.83 -6.02 4.25
C LYS A 3 -4.57 -4.53 4.16
N THR A 4 -4.72 -3.84 5.29
CA THR A 4 -4.13 -2.53 5.54
C THR A 4 -2.70 -2.55 5.02
N ASP A 5 -2.42 -1.65 4.10
CA ASP A 5 -1.21 -1.48 3.31
C ASP A 5 -0.09 -0.74 4.06
N GLU A 6 -0.11 -0.79 5.39
CA GLU A 6 0.95 -0.20 6.21
C GLU A 6 2.18 -1.09 6.42
N ASP A 7 2.15 -2.40 6.07
CA ASP A 7 3.24 -3.33 6.42
C ASP A 7 3.59 -4.32 5.29
N GLY A 8 3.71 -3.82 4.06
CA GLY A 8 4.14 -4.64 2.93
C GLY A 8 5.66 -4.77 2.87
N GLU A 9 6.19 -5.98 3.02
CA GLU A 9 7.61 -6.24 2.83
C GLU A 9 7.99 -6.05 1.34
N ILE A 10 8.97 -5.19 1.05
CA ILE A 10 9.52 -5.00 -0.30
C ILE A 10 10.91 -5.63 -0.42
N THR A 11 11.33 -5.88 -1.66
CA THR A 11 12.69 -6.31 -1.98
C THR A 11 13.23 -5.53 -3.17
N PRO A 12 14.23 -4.66 -2.98
CA PRO A 12 14.97 -4.03 -4.07
C PRO A 12 15.87 -5.04 -4.78
N ILE A 13 15.86 -4.99 -6.11
CA ILE A 13 16.57 -5.92 -6.99
C ILE A 13 17.29 -5.13 -8.08
N MET A 14 18.49 -5.55 -8.45
CA MET A 14 19.18 -5.07 -9.64
C MET A 14 19.55 -6.24 -10.54
N LYS A 15 19.19 -6.18 -11.83
CA LYS A 15 19.41 -7.28 -12.77
C LYS A 15 19.72 -6.73 -14.16
N ARG A 16 20.56 -7.43 -14.93
CA ARG A 16 20.84 -7.05 -16.33
C ARG A 16 19.77 -7.55 -17.28
N ASP A 17 19.42 -6.74 -18.28
CA ASP A 17 18.53 -7.15 -19.39
C ASP A 17 19.10 -8.37 -20.14
N ALA A 18 20.43 -8.47 -20.23
CA ALA A 18 21.13 -9.58 -20.86
C ALA A 18 21.08 -10.90 -20.07
N VAL A 19 20.57 -10.90 -18.82
CA VAL A 19 20.35 -12.14 -18.07
C VAL A 19 19.26 -12.95 -18.76
N ALA A 20 19.68 -14.04 -19.40
CA ALA A 20 18.77 -15.01 -19.98
C ALA A 20 17.77 -15.47 -18.91
N GLY A 21 16.50 -15.68 -19.29
CA GLY A 21 15.45 -16.24 -18.42
C GLY A 21 15.72 -17.65 -17.85
N VAL A 22 16.97 -18.11 -17.95
CA VAL A 22 17.54 -19.32 -17.35
C VAL A 22 17.87 -19.11 -15.87
N LEU A 23 18.21 -17.89 -15.44
CA LEU A 23 18.40 -17.63 -14.01
C LEU A 23 17.05 -17.58 -13.30
N THR A 24 16.87 -18.46 -12.32
CA THR A 24 15.68 -18.53 -11.46
C THR A 24 15.90 -17.95 -10.07
N GLN A 25 17.14 -17.55 -9.75
CA GLN A 25 17.53 -16.95 -8.48
C GLN A 25 18.69 -15.95 -8.65
N PRO A 26 18.85 -14.96 -7.75
CA PRO A 26 19.98 -14.04 -7.75
C PRO A 26 21.32 -14.79 -7.68
N ASP A 27 22.30 -14.31 -8.43
CA ASP A 27 23.64 -14.91 -8.53
C ASP A 27 24.74 -14.03 -7.95
N GLY A 28 24.42 -12.77 -7.61
CA GLY A 28 25.40 -11.80 -7.13
C GLY A 28 26.43 -11.41 -8.20
N VAL A 29 26.12 -11.60 -9.48
CA VAL A 29 27.00 -11.26 -10.61
C VAL A 29 26.24 -10.41 -11.63
N ASP A 30 25.19 -10.96 -12.23
CA ASP A 30 24.32 -10.27 -13.20
C ASP A 30 22.89 -10.05 -12.63
N TRP A 31 22.60 -10.60 -11.43
CA TRP A 31 21.38 -10.43 -10.68
C TRP A 31 21.66 -10.33 -9.16
N TYR A 32 21.44 -9.14 -8.62
CA TYR A 32 21.57 -8.79 -7.20
C TYR A 32 20.22 -8.64 -6.53
N ARG A 33 20.17 -9.12 -5.28
CA ARG A 33 19.10 -8.85 -4.32
C ARG A 33 19.74 -8.14 -3.14
N PHE A 34 19.23 -6.97 -2.77
CA PHE A 34 19.88 -6.12 -1.78
C PHE A 34 19.41 -6.43 -0.36
N ILE A 35 18.25 -5.93 0.02
CA ILE A 35 17.63 -6.17 1.31
C ILE A 35 16.36 -6.96 1.04
N GLU A 36 16.26 -8.12 1.69
CA GLU A 36 15.04 -8.92 1.65
C GLU A 36 14.06 -8.35 2.65
N ASN A 37 12.81 -8.29 2.21
CA ASN A 37 11.68 -8.15 3.09
C ASN A 37 11.77 -6.94 4.04
N THR A 38 12.23 -5.79 3.51
CA THR A 38 12.27 -4.55 4.28
C THR A 38 10.88 -3.91 4.31
N GLU A 39 10.53 -3.28 5.42
CA GLU A 39 9.27 -2.55 5.55
C GLU A 39 9.20 -1.46 4.48
N ASN A 40 8.02 -1.26 3.89
CA ASN A 40 7.80 -0.17 2.96
C ASN A 40 7.56 1.14 3.72
N ASP A 41 8.62 1.77 4.18
CA ASP A 41 8.60 3.06 4.89
C ASP A 41 8.72 4.29 3.96
N GLY A 42 8.62 4.05 2.64
CA GLY A 42 8.67 5.08 1.60
C GLY A 42 10.08 5.49 1.15
N PHE A 43 11.15 4.93 1.72
CA PHE A 43 12.51 5.27 1.30
C PHE A 43 13.53 4.14 1.60
N GLU A 44 14.38 3.81 0.63
CA GLU A 44 15.43 2.79 0.82
C GLU A 44 16.77 3.24 0.23
N ASP A 45 17.85 3.11 1.03
CA ASP A 45 19.22 3.45 0.65
C ASP A 45 19.96 2.20 0.13
N VAL A 46 20.05 2.06 -1.20
CA VAL A 46 20.77 0.93 -1.81
C VAL A 46 22.20 1.29 -2.21
N THR A 47 23.16 0.50 -1.74
CA THR A 47 24.58 0.61 -2.15
C THR A 47 24.90 -0.36 -3.28
N ILE A 48 25.34 0.17 -4.43
CA ILE A 48 25.80 -0.65 -5.56
C ILE A 48 27.15 -1.31 -5.20
N PRO A 49 27.30 -2.64 -5.35
CA PRO A 49 28.56 -3.33 -5.06
C PRO A 49 29.69 -2.81 -5.95
N SER A 50 30.87 -2.60 -5.35
CA SER A 50 32.03 -2.00 -6.03
C SER A 50 32.65 -2.88 -7.12
N ASP A 51 32.31 -4.17 -7.11
CA ASP A 51 32.76 -5.20 -8.05
C ASP A 51 31.78 -5.39 -9.24
N VAL A 52 30.68 -4.64 -9.27
CA VAL A 52 29.80 -4.59 -10.44
C VAL A 52 30.55 -4.04 -11.65
N SER A 53 30.49 -4.78 -12.75
CA SER A 53 30.98 -4.30 -14.04
C SER A 53 30.05 -3.22 -14.60
N PRO A 54 30.54 -2.01 -14.93
CA PRO A 54 29.73 -0.98 -15.56
C PRO A 54 29.15 -1.49 -16.87
N ALA A 55 27.84 -1.31 -17.03
CA ALA A 55 27.11 -1.68 -18.25
C ALA A 55 25.88 -0.78 -18.41
N GLU A 56 25.37 -0.68 -19.64
CA GLU A 56 24.21 0.14 -19.98
C GLU A 56 22.89 -0.64 -19.88
N ASP A 57 22.95 -1.92 -19.49
CA ASP A 57 21.81 -2.85 -19.46
C ASP A 57 21.39 -3.23 -18.04
N TRP A 58 21.85 -2.49 -17.02
CA TRP A 58 21.40 -2.64 -15.65
C TRP A 58 20.03 -2.02 -15.45
N ARG A 59 19.13 -2.76 -14.79
CA ARG A 59 17.82 -2.28 -14.36
C ARG A 59 17.64 -2.45 -12.87
N PHE A 60 16.88 -1.53 -12.29
CA PHE A 60 16.48 -1.58 -10.88
C PHE A 60 14.99 -1.90 -10.80
N TYR A 61 14.64 -2.80 -9.88
CA TYR A 61 13.29 -3.27 -9.68
C TYR A 61 12.94 -3.19 -8.21
N VAL A 62 11.70 -2.81 -7.92
CA VAL A 62 11.11 -2.96 -6.58
C VAL A 62 10.00 -3.99 -6.69
N ARG A 63 10.06 -5.01 -5.84
CA ARG A 63 9.03 -6.03 -5.74
C ARG A 63 8.34 -5.93 -4.39
N HIS A 64 7.01 -5.86 -4.42
CA HIS A 64 6.20 -6.07 -3.24
C HIS A 64 6.03 -7.57 -3.00
N MET A 65 6.23 -8.04 -1.77
CA MET A 65 6.19 -9.49 -1.48
C MET A 65 4.77 -10.00 -1.24
N ASP A 66 3.87 -9.12 -0.79
CA ASP A 66 2.45 -9.43 -0.56
C ASP A 66 1.54 -9.24 -1.79
N SER A 67 2.07 -8.77 -2.92
CA SER A 67 1.29 -8.56 -4.14
C SER A 67 2.10 -8.90 -5.41
N ASP A 68 1.41 -8.97 -6.55
CA ASP A 68 2.06 -9.09 -7.86
C ASP A 68 2.55 -7.73 -8.40
N ALA A 69 2.54 -6.68 -7.57
CA ALA A 69 3.03 -5.35 -7.95
C ALA A 69 4.54 -5.41 -8.22
N TYR A 70 4.90 -5.06 -9.47
CA TYR A 70 6.24 -5.13 -10.01
C TYR A 70 6.41 -4.03 -11.06
N ASP A 71 7.46 -3.24 -10.93
CA ASP A 71 7.87 -2.28 -11.96
C ASP A 71 9.25 -2.63 -12.52
N ALA A 72 9.33 -2.66 -13.84
CA ALA A 72 10.49 -2.97 -14.67
C ALA A 72 10.83 -1.89 -15.69
N SER A 73 10.12 -0.77 -15.64
CA SER A 73 10.26 0.31 -16.59
C SER A 73 11.40 1.25 -16.20
N ASP A 74 11.88 2.00 -17.20
CA ASP A 74 12.84 3.09 -17.00
C ASP A 74 12.15 4.42 -16.62
N GLU A 75 10.83 4.39 -16.43
CA GLU A 75 10.03 5.56 -16.09
C GLU A 75 10.11 5.84 -14.58
N THR A 76 9.80 7.08 -14.19
CA THR A 76 9.58 7.38 -12.76
C THR A 76 8.31 6.69 -12.33
N PHE A 77 8.43 5.65 -11.51
CA PHE A 77 7.27 5.01 -10.91
C PHE A 77 6.77 5.85 -9.74
N THR A 78 5.45 5.95 -9.61
CA THR A 78 4.78 6.61 -8.48
C THR A 78 4.02 5.53 -7.76
N PHE A 79 4.36 5.25 -6.50
CA PHE A 79 3.43 4.56 -5.62
C PHE A 79 2.23 5.49 -5.45
N VAL A 80 1.06 5.06 -5.92
CA VAL A 80 -0.17 5.64 -5.42
C VAL A 80 -0.26 5.09 -4.00
N ALA A 81 0.10 5.90 -3.00
CA ALA A 81 -0.38 5.63 -1.66
C ALA A 81 -1.91 5.51 -1.79
N GLU A 82 -2.49 4.40 -1.35
CA GLU A 82 -3.93 4.40 -1.09
C GLU A 82 -4.15 5.64 -0.23
N SER A 83 -5.08 6.53 -0.64
CA SER A 83 -5.38 7.72 0.15
C SER A 83 -5.59 7.25 1.58
N PRO A 84 -4.90 7.81 2.59
CA PRO A 84 -5.14 7.40 3.96
C PRO A 84 -6.63 7.54 4.18
N HIS A 85 -7.33 6.42 4.38
CA HIS A 85 -8.76 6.44 4.65
C HIS A 85 -8.93 7.28 5.90
N LEU A 86 -9.40 8.51 5.74
CA LEU A 86 -9.59 9.43 6.84
C LEU A 86 -10.65 8.78 7.72
N LEU A 87 -10.34 8.59 9.02
CA LEU A 87 -11.32 8.04 9.94
C LEU A 87 -12.59 8.91 9.92
N GLY A 88 -13.71 8.31 9.49
CA GLY A 88 -14.98 9.00 9.27
C GLY A 88 -15.26 9.48 7.83
N ASP A 89 -14.34 9.31 6.87
CA ASP A 89 -14.59 9.48 5.42
C ASP A 89 -15.04 8.13 4.84
N VAL A 90 -16.33 7.87 4.99
CA VAL A 90 -16.94 6.58 4.65
C VAL A 90 -17.19 6.47 3.15
N ASN A 91 -17.26 7.60 2.46
CA ASN A 91 -17.55 7.65 1.03
C ASN A 91 -16.28 7.77 0.15
N GLY A 92 -15.13 8.08 0.75
CA GLY A 92 -13.82 8.13 0.10
C GLY A 92 -13.58 9.40 -0.71
N ASP A 93 -14.26 10.51 -0.40
CA ASP A 93 -14.10 11.79 -1.11
C ASP A 93 -12.97 12.67 -0.54
N GLY A 94 -12.32 12.23 0.54
CA GLY A 94 -11.22 12.93 1.20
C GLY A 94 -11.68 13.97 2.21
N GLU A 95 -12.98 14.07 2.50
CA GLU A 95 -13.54 15.00 3.49
C GLU A 95 -14.46 14.27 4.48
N VAL A 96 -14.43 14.66 5.76
CA VAL A 96 -15.38 14.11 6.76
C VAL A 96 -16.61 15.01 6.84
N THR A 97 -17.69 14.59 6.19
CA THR A 97 -18.91 15.39 6.02
C THR A 97 -20.15 14.73 6.64
N PRO A 98 -21.30 15.43 6.72
CA PRO A 98 -22.57 14.77 7.04
C PRO A 98 -22.98 13.68 6.05
N GLY A 99 -22.42 13.65 4.83
CA GLY A 99 -22.62 12.58 3.86
C GLY A 99 -22.08 11.25 4.36
N ASP A 100 -20.94 11.27 5.03
CA ASP A 100 -20.29 10.07 5.59
C ASP A 100 -21.05 9.48 6.76
N ALA A 101 -21.67 10.32 7.58
CA ALA A 101 -22.58 9.88 8.62
C ALA A 101 -23.79 9.12 8.05
N VAL A 102 -24.33 9.57 6.90
CA VAL A 102 -25.40 8.86 6.21
C VAL A 102 -24.89 7.53 5.64
N ALA A 103 -23.70 7.52 5.05
CA ALA A 103 -23.08 6.31 4.52
C ALA A 103 -22.82 5.26 5.64
N ALA A 104 -22.27 5.67 6.78
CA ALA A 104 -22.10 4.82 7.97
C ALA A 104 -23.44 4.27 8.48
N CYS A 105 -24.49 5.09 8.49
CA CYS A 105 -25.83 4.65 8.87
C CYS A 105 -26.38 3.58 7.92
N GLU A 106 -26.14 3.70 6.61
CA GLU A 106 -26.52 2.66 5.65
C GLU A 106 -25.68 1.38 5.80
N LEU A 107 -24.37 1.51 6.06
CA LEU A 107 -23.50 0.36 6.36
C LEU A 107 -23.93 -0.40 7.61
N SER A 108 -24.39 0.30 8.65
CA SER A 108 -24.87 -0.32 9.90
C SER A 108 -26.09 -1.24 9.72
N LYS A 109 -26.77 -1.17 8.56
CA LYS A 109 -27.92 -2.02 8.23
C LYS A 109 -27.51 -3.31 7.51
N LYS A 110 -26.25 -3.43 7.09
CA LYS A 110 -25.74 -4.63 6.42
C LYS A 110 -25.50 -5.74 7.46
N PHE A 111 -25.58 -6.99 7.01
CA PHE A 111 -25.26 -8.16 7.83
C PHE A 111 -23.79 -8.58 7.74
N GLU A 112 -23.15 -8.24 6.62
CA GLU A 112 -21.73 -8.51 6.35
C GLU A 112 -21.16 -7.30 5.62
N TRP A 113 -19.92 -6.96 5.93
CA TRP A 113 -19.18 -5.85 5.35
C TRP A 113 -18.03 -6.37 4.49
N THR A 114 -17.60 -5.58 3.51
CA THR A 114 -16.24 -5.77 2.98
C THR A 114 -15.25 -5.43 4.09
N ALA A 115 -14.00 -5.84 3.93
CA ALA A 115 -13.01 -5.57 4.98
C ALA A 115 -12.54 -4.10 4.99
N GLU A 116 -12.76 -3.37 3.89
CA GLU A 116 -12.46 -1.94 3.73
C GLU A 116 -13.55 -1.06 4.36
N GLU A 117 -14.82 -1.50 4.34
CA GLU A 117 -15.96 -0.78 4.92
C GLU A 117 -15.84 -0.44 6.42
N PRO A 118 -15.34 -1.31 7.32
CA PRO A 118 -15.19 -0.97 8.74
C PRO A 118 -14.05 -0.01 9.04
N GLU A 119 -13.00 0.08 8.21
CA GLU A 119 -11.80 0.87 8.53
C GLU A 119 -12.10 2.38 8.67
N ALA A 120 -12.99 2.92 7.84
CA ALA A 120 -13.44 4.32 7.94
C ALA A 120 -14.76 4.50 8.72
N ALA A 121 -15.60 3.46 8.78
CA ALA A 121 -16.95 3.56 9.34
C ALA A 121 -17.07 3.13 10.81
N ASP A 122 -16.15 2.32 11.35
CA ASP A 122 -16.04 2.05 12.80
C ASP A 122 -15.30 3.22 13.48
N PHE A 123 -16.01 4.34 13.60
CA PHE A 123 -15.42 5.57 14.10
C PHE A 123 -15.03 5.49 15.58
N ASN A 124 -15.74 4.65 16.35
CA ASN A 124 -15.52 4.53 17.77
C ASN A 124 -14.51 3.42 18.14
N GLY A 125 -14.18 2.53 17.19
CA GLY A 125 -13.17 1.48 17.32
C GLY A 125 -13.60 0.28 18.16
N ASP A 126 -14.91 0.00 18.26
CA ASP A 126 -15.44 -1.14 19.02
C ASP A 126 -15.53 -2.43 18.19
N GLY A 127 -15.19 -2.37 16.90
CA GLY A 127 -15.21 -3.48 15.97
C GLY A 127 -16.57 -3.72 15.32
N GLU A 128 -17.57 -2.86 15.55
CA GLU A 128 -18.90 -2.97 14.96
C GLU A 128 -19.33 -1.65 14.29
N ILE A 129 -19.77 -1.68 13.03
CA ILE A 129 -20.35 -0.49 12.40
C ILE A 129 -21.80 -0.33 12.87
N THR A 130 -22.07 0.64 13.73
CA THR A 130 -23.39 0.89 14.32
C THR A 130 -23.91 2.29 14.04
N PRO A 131 -25.20 2.59 14.32
CA PRO A 131 -25.69 3.96 14.26
C PRO A 131 -24.97 4.93 15.20
N LYS A 132 -24.18 4.45 16.18
CA LYS A 132 -23.37 5.33 17.04
C LYS A 132 -22.19 5.93 16.28
N ASP A 133 -21.61 5.17 15.35
CA ASP A 133 -20.50 5.64 14.53
C ASP A 133 -20.97 6.74 13.59
N ALA A 134 -22.14 6.55 12.95
CA ALA A 134 -22.80 7.58 12.16
C ALA A 134 -23.03 8.89 12.95
N VAL A 135 -23.47 8.79 14.21
CA VAL A 135 -23.65 9.97 15.08
C VAL A 135 -22.32 10.64 15.39
N SER A 136 -21.29 9.85 15.69
CA SER A 136 -19.95 10.37 16.04
C SER A 136 -19.28 11.06 14.84
N ILE A 137 -19.42 10.49 13.63
CA ILE A 137 -18.98 11.10 12.37
C ILE A 137 -19.74 12.42 12.13
N TYR A 138 -21.05 12.43 12.33
CA TYR A 138 -21.85 13.65 12.17
C TYR A 138 -21.45 14.75 13.16
N GLU A 139 -21.14 14.39 14.40
CA GLU A 139 -20.62 15.34 15.39
C GLU A 139 -19.26 15.89 14.97
N LYS A 140 -18.35 15.02 14.52
CA LYS A 140 -17.02 15.40 14.04
C LYS A 140 -17.08 16.33 12.83
N SER A 141 -18.00 16.08 11.89
CA SER A 141 -18.17 16.89 10.67
C SER A 141 -18.54 18.36 10.93
N LYS A 142 -18.92 18.72 12.16
CA LYS A 142 -19.26 20.10 12.56
C LYS A 142 -18.08 20.87 13.15
N GLU A 143 -16.96 20.21 13.40
CA GLU A 143 -15.78 20.82 14.01
C GLU A 143 -14.88 21.55 12.99
N PHE A 144 -15.20 21.43 11.69
CA PHE A 144 -14.51 22.06 10.57
C PHE A 144 -15.44 23.04 9.84
#